data_AF-A0A2H0L185-F1
#
_entry.id   AF-A0A2H0L185-F1
#
_cell.length_a   1.000
_cell.length_b   1.000
_cell.length_c   1.000
_cell.angle_alpha   90.00
_cell.angle_beta   90.00
_cell.angle_gamma   90.00
#
_symmetry.space_group_name_H-M   'P 1'
#
loop_
_entity.id
_entity.type
_entity.pdbx_description
1 polymer ?
#
loop_
_entity_poly.entity_id
_entity_poly.type
_entity_poly.pdbx_seq_one_letter_code
_entity_poly.pdbx_strand_id
1 'polypeptide(L)'
;MNRSGLLPDFLFYLQLFMKQPIEIAPHVSQYQGSEAGPSVTILGGVHGNEITGVEVIESLKSLLAHNAVQKGTLNLGIGNWAAYLRWEKISG
;
A
#
# COMPACT_ATOMS: atom_id res chain seq x y z
N MET A 1 7.56 -23.65 40.01
CA MET A 1 8.31 -23.11 38.86
C MET A 1 7.30 -22.68 37.80
N ASN A 2 7.04 -21.38 37.71
CA ASN A 2 6.06 -20.79 36.79
C ASN A 2 6.65 -20.72 35.36
N ARG A 3 5.95 -21.28 34.37
CA ARG A 3 6.32 -21.22 32.94
C ARG A 3 5.47 -20.16 32.22
N SER A 4 5.70 -18.88 32.49
CA SER A 4 4.89 -17.79 31.92
C SER A 4 5.75 -16.62 31.41
N GLY A 5 6.64 -16.86 30.45
CA GLY A 5 7.61 -15.82 30.06
C GLY A 5 8.08 -15.75 28.61
N LEU A 6 7.45 -16.40 27.62
CA LEU A 6 8.02 -16.47 26.25
C LEU A 6 7.05 -16.17 25.09
N LEU A 7 5.87 -15.59 25.35
CA LEU A 7 4.84 -15.40 24.30
C LEU A 7 4.40 -13.95 23.97
N PRO A 8 4.70 -12.87 24.73
CA PRO A 8 4.24 -11.53 24.33
C PRO A 8 4.93 -10.98 23.08
N ASP A 9 6.22 -11.27 22.90
CA ASP A 9 7.05 -10.54 21.94
C ASP A 9 6.83 -11.01 20.49
N PHE A 10 6.67 -12.33 20.26
CA PHE A 10 6.51 -12.88 18.91
C PHE A 10 5.21 -12.41 18.24
N LEU A 11 4.11 -12.32 19.00
CA LEU A 11 2.84 -11.82 18.50
C LEU A 11 2.91 -10.32 18.20
N PHE A 12 3.64 -9.55 19.01
CA PHE A 12 3.88 -8.12 18.75
C PHE A 12 4.70 -7.91 17.47
N TYR A 13 5.75 -8.70 17.24
CA TYR A 13 6.51 -8.67 15.99
C TYR A 13 5.64 -9.05 14.78
N LEU A 14 4.87 -10.15 14.86
CA LEU A 14 3.92 -10.52 13.80
C LEU A 14 2.95 -9.38 13.49
N GLN A 15 2.41 -8.71 14.51
CA GLN A 15 1.47 -7.61 14.32
C GLN A 15 2.12 -6.35 13.71
N LEU A 16 3.40 -6.11 13.98
CA LEU A 16 4.22 -5.10 13.30
C LEU A 16 4.50 -5.45 11.84
N PHE A 17 4.76 -6.72 11.53
CA PHE A 17 4.99 -7.21 10.16
C PHE A 17 3.71 -7.37 9.35
N MET A 18 2.55 -7.53 9.99
CA MET A 18 1.28 -7.89 9.35
C MET A 18 0.27 -6.75 9.26
N LYS A 19 0.66 -5.48 9.39
CA LYS A 19 -0.26 -4.39 9.01
C LYS A 19 -0.49 -4.44 7.49
N GLN A 20 -1.49 -5.21 7.10
CA GLN A 20 -1.98 -5.29 5.74
C GLN A 20 -2.42 -3.90 5.29
N PRO A 21 -2.21 -3.54 4.01
CA PRO A 21 -2.74 -2.31 3.49
C PRO A 21 -4.26 -2.26 3.68
N ILE A 22 -4.75 -1.10 4.07
CA ILE A 22 -6.19 -0.86 4.16
C ILE A 22 -6.60 -0.24 2.83
N GLU A 23 -7.53 -0.87 2.11
CA GLU A 23 -8.18 -0.20 0.99
C GLU A 23 -9.15 0.85 1.55
N ILE A 24 -8.83 2.12 1.35
CA ILE A 24 -9.59 3.26 1.90
C ILE A 24 -10.60 3.81 0.91
N ALA A 25 -10.43 3.49 -0.37
CA ALA A 25 -11.34 3.76 -1.48
C ALA A 25 -11.01 2.78 -2.62
N PRO A 26 -11.91 2.57 -3.60
CA PRO A 26 -11.63 1.71 -4.74
C PRO A 26 -10.31 2.09 -5.41
N HIS A 27 -9.39 1.12 -5.52
CA HIS A 27 -8.05 1.31 -6.12
C HIS A 27 -7.12 2.26 -5.35
N VAL A 28 -7.44 2.57 -4.09
CA VAL A 28 -6.61 3.38 -3.19
C VAL A 28 -6.24 2.57 -1.95
N SER A 29 -4.96 2.26 -1.81
CA SER A 29 -4.40 1.51 -0.69
C SER A 29 -3.66 2.45 0.25
N GLN A 30 -3.88 2.28 1.55
CA GLN A 30 -3.16 2.99 2.61
C GLN A 30 -2.24 2.04 3.38
N TYR A 31 -1.02 2.51 3.60
CA TYR A 31 0.02 1.84 4.38
C TYR A 31 0.40 2.76 5.54
N GLN A 32 0.31 2.24 6.77
CA GLN A 32 0.60 2.99 7.99
C GLN A 32 1.85 2.46 8.65
N GLY A 33 2.86 3.33 8.81
CA GLY A 33 4.08 2.99 9.54
C GLY A 33 3.88 2.90 11.04
N SER A 34 4.84 2.26 11.71
CA SER A 34 4.87 2.10 13.17
C SER A 34 5.23 3.39 13.90
N GLU A 35 5.97 4.28 13.23
CA GLU A 35 6.39 5.57 13.79
C GLU A 35 5.56 6.72 13.21
N ALA A 36 5.28 7.73 14.04
CA ALA A 36 4.61 8.95 13.60
C ALA A 36 5.47 9.72 12.58
N GLY A 37 4.85 10.26 11.54
CA GLY A 37 5.58 10.95 10.46
C GLY A 37 4.68 11.56 9.40
N PRO A 38 5.25 12.01 8.28
CA PRO A 38 4.49 12.68 7.22
C PRO A 38 3.50 11.72 6.54
N SER A 39 2.44 12.30 5.99
CA SER A 39 1.51 11.59 5.11
C SER A 39 1.86 11.94 3.66
N VAL A 40 2.06 10.92 2.83
CA VAL A 40 2.38 11.05 1.40
C VAL A 40 1.32 10.33 0.59
N THR A 41 0.84 10.98 -0.46
CA THR A 41 -0.08 10.37 -1.43
C THR A 41 0.59 10.37 -2.80
N ILE A 42 0.61 9.20 -3.44
CA ILE A 42 1.13 9.02 -4.79
C ILE A 42 -0.04 8.56 -5.67
N LEU A 43 -0.25 9.26 -6.77
CA LEU A 43 -1.28 8.96 -7.75
C LEU A 43 -0.64 8.66 -9.10
N GLY A 44 -1.08 7.58 -9.74
CA GLY A 44 -0.77 7.22 -11.12
C GLY A 44 -2.04 7.17 -11.98
N GLY A 45 -1.92 7.28 -13.30
CA GLY A 45 -3.06 7.16 -14.21
C GLY A 45 -4.15 8.20 -13.96
N VAL A 46 -3.76 9.48 -13.86
CA VAL A 46 -4.73 10.59 -13.76
C VAL A 46 -5.43 10.78 -15.11
N HIS A 47 -4.66 10.63 -16.19
CA HIS A 47 -5.18 10.42 -17.54
C HIS A 47 -5.05 8.93 -17.93
N GLY A 48 -5.99 8.41 -18.70
CA GLY A 48 -6.10 6.97 -18.96
C GLY A 48 -4.93 6.36 -19.73
N ASN A 49 -4.21 7.15 -20.53
CA ASN A 49 -3.06 6.72 -21.32
C ASN A 49 -1.72 6.84 -20.59
N GLU A 50 -1.70 7.28 -19.34
CA GLU A 50 -0.48 7.44 -18.52
C GLU A 50 -0.10 6.13 -17.81
N ILE A 51 0.18 5.09 -18.61
CA ILE A 51 0.37 3.71 -18.13
C ILE A 51 1.54 3.59 -17.17
N THR A 52 2.63 4.30 -17.44
CA THR A 52 3.83 4.29 -16.57
C THR A 52 3.50 4.69 -15.13
N GLY A 53 2.57 5.63 -14.93
CA GLY A 53 2.13 6.02 -13.58
C GLY A 53 1.41 4.88 -12.86
N VAL A 54 0.56 4.14 -13.57
CA VAL A 54 -0.16 2.97 -13.03
C VAL A 54 0.81 1.84 -12.71
N GLU A 55 1.76 1.54 -13.61
CA GLU A 55 2.81 0.53 -13.39
C GLU A 55 3.66 0.82 -12.15
N VAL A 56 4.00 2.09 -11.91
CA VAL A 56 4.72 2.50 -10.70
C VAL A 56 3.89 2.24 -9.44
N ILE A 57 2.60 2.57 -9.47
CA ILE A 57 1.70 2.31 -8.32
C ILE A 57 1.60 0.81 -8.03
N GLU A 58 1.40 -0.03 -9.04
CA GLU A 58 1.31 -1.48 -8.86
C GLU A 58 2.64 -2.09 -8.41
N SER A 59 3.77 -1.59 -8.95
CA SER A 59 5.10 -2.01 -8.50
C SER A 59 5.36 -1.64 -7.03
N LEU A 60 4.97 -0.44 -6.60
CA LEU A 60 5.08 -0.02 -5.21
C LEU A 60 4.19 -0.86 -4.28
N LYS A 61 2.95 -1.17 -4.69
CA LYS A 61 2.08 -2.08 -3.93
C LYS A 61 2.71 -3.45 -3.76
N SER A 62 3.30 -4.01 -4.82
CA SER A 62 4.01 -5.29 -4.78
C SER A 62 5.24 -5.25 -3.86
N LEU A 63 6.05 -4.19 -3.94
CA LEU A 63 7.18 -4.00 -3.03
C LEU A 63 6.73 -3.92 -1.57
N LEU A 64 5.64 -3.21 -1.29
CA LEU A 64 5.09 -3.04 0.06
C LEU A 64 4.31 -4.25 0.56
N ALA A 65 3.98 -5.23 -0.29
CA ALA A 65 3.45 -6.51 0.17
C ALA A 65 4.49 -7.31 0.99
N HIS A 66 5.78 -7.00 0.80
CA HIS A 66 6.89 -7.65 1.50
C HIS A 66 7.71 -6.70 2.37
N ASN A 67 7.42 -5.40 2.34
CA ASN A 67 8.15 -4.36 3.07
C ASN A 67 7.18 -3.44 3.80
N ALA A 68 7.48 -3.13 5.07
CA ALA A 68 6.69 -2.20 5.85
C ALA A 68 7.11 -0.75 5.62
N VAL A 69 6.13 0.16 5.56
CA VAL A 69 6.39 1.59 5.76
C VAL A 69 6.90 1.77 7.19
N GLN A 70 8.06 2.41 7.37
CA GLN A 70 8.63 2.60 8.71
C GLN A 70 7.95 3.75 9.46
N LYS A 71 7.74 4.87 8.76
CA LYS A 71 7.34 6.14 9.36
C LYS A 71 6.25 6.84 8.55
N GLY A 72 5.24 7.36 9.24
CA GLY A 72 4.15 8.13 8.63
C GLY A 72 3.14 7.27 7.89
N THR A 73 2.46 7.86 6.91
CA THR A 73 1.38 7.22 6.14
C THR A 73 1.69 7.35 4.65
N LEU A 74 1.51 6.26 3.90
CA LEU A 74 1.62 6.26 2.46
C LEU A 74 0.29 5.82 1.84
N ASN A 75 -0.29 6.66 0.99
CA ASN A 75 -1.45 6.33 0.19
C ASN A 75 -1.01 6.15 -1.26
N LEU A 76 -1.38 5.02 -1.86
CA LEU A 76 -1.13 4.72 -3.27
C LEU A 76 -2.47 4.59 -3.99
N GLY A 77 -2.65 5.28 -5.10
CA GLY A 77 -3.93 5.25 -5.82
C GLY A 77 -3.81 5.40 -7.33
N ILE A 78 -4.82 4.89 -8.04
CA ILE A 78 -5.04 5.19 -9.46
C ILE A 78 -6.03 6.36 -9.55
N GLY A 79 -5.59 7.48 -10.11
CA GLY A 79 -6.34 8.74 -10.09
C GLY A 79 -7.65 8.70 -10.89
N ASN A 80 -7.64 8.06 -12.06
CA ASN A 80 -8.82 7.90 -12.90
C ASN A 80 -8.91 6.48 -13.47
N TRP A 81 -9.31 5.55 -12.59
CA TRP A 81 -9.48 4.14 -12.95
C TRP A 81 -10.37 3.90 -14.17
N ALA A 82 -11.46 4.66 -14.31
CA ALA A 82 -12.38 4.51 -15.44
C ALA A 82 -11.72 4.90 -16.79
N ALA A 83 -10.91 5.96 -16.81
CA ALA A 83 -10.18 6.36 -18.01
C ALA A 83 -9.08 5.35 -18.35
N TYR A 84 -8.36 4.85 -17.35
CA TYR A 84 -7.36 3.79 -17.52
C TYR A 84 -7.97 2.53 -18.15
N LEU A 85 -9.06 2.01 -17.58
CA LEU A 85 -9.75 0.83 -18.12
C LEU A 85 -10.27 1.05 -19.54
N ARG A 86 -10.74 2.25 -19.86
CA ARG A 86 -11.16 2.58 -21.22
C ARG A 86 -9.97 2.53 -22.18
N TRP A 87 -8.82 3.04 -21.77
CA TRP A 87 -7.61 3.01 -22.57
C TRP A 87 -7.11 1.58 -22.79
N GLU A 88 -7.07 0.73 -21.77
CA GLU A 88 -6.65 -0.67 -21.93
C GLU A 88 -7.51 -1.42 -22.96
N LYS A 89 -8.83 -1.21 -22.94
CA LYS A 89 -9.76 -1.85 -23.89
C LYS A 89 -9.56 -1.45 -25.35
N ILE A 90 -8.98 -0.29 -25.62
CA ILE A 90 -8.77 0.22 -26.98
C ILE A 90 -7.33 0.03 -27.47
N SER A 91 -6.40 -0.31 -26.57
CA SER A 91 -4.97 -0.42 -26.87
C SER A 91 -4.42 -1.85 -26.78
N GLY A 92 -5.15 -2.77 -26.14
CA GLY A 92 -4.94 -4.23 -26.20
C GLY A 92 -5.76 -4.88 -27.30
#